data_AF-A0A382YF46-F1
#
_entry.id   AF-A0A382YF46-F1
#
_cell.length_a   1.000
_cell.length_b   1.000
_cell.length_c   1.000
_cell.angle_alpha   90.00
_cell.angle_beta   90.00
_cell.angle_gamma   90.00
#
_symmetry.space_group_name_H-M   'P 1'
#
loop_
_entity.id
_entity.type
_entity.pdbx_description
1 polymer ?
#
loop_
_entity_poly.entity_id
_entity_poly.type
_entity_poly.pdbx_seq_one_letter_code
_entity_poly.pdbx_strand_id
1 'polypeptide(L)' 'MEDDTPFPSIEIFEVLTSTLDSIHQAAAEGAPEWTTHIAREQTRGR' A
#
# COMPACT_ATOMS: atom_id res chain seq x y z
N MET A 1 13.51 24.28 -6.63
CA MET A 1 13.62 23.44 -5.42
C MET A 1 13.39 22.04 -5.93
N GLU A 2 14.41 21.18 -5.88
CA GLU A 2 14.21 19.76 -6.17
C GLU A 2 13.24 19.23 -5.12
N ASP A 3 12.20 18.54 -5.57
CA ASP A 3 11.21 17.94 -4.69
C ASP A 3 11.86 16.71 -4.05
N ASP A 4 12.56 16.93 -2.94
CA ASP A 4 13.19 15.89 -2.11
C ASP A 4 12.15 15.05 -1.34
N THR A 5 10.88 15.08 -1.74
CA THR A 5 9.89 14.17 -1.16
C THR A 5 10.31 12.73 -1.50
N PRO A 6 10.53 11.89 -0.48
CA PRO A 6 10.89 10.50 -0.74
C PRO A 6 9.81 9.87 -1.60
N PHE A 7 10.22 9.10 -2.61
CA PHE A 7 9.30 8.33 -3.42
C PHE A 7 8.31 7.58 -2.50
N PRO A 8 7.02 7.54 -2.85
CA PRO A 8 6.04 6.89 -2.00
C PRO A 8 6.44 5.45 -1.67
N SER A 9 6.17 5.00 -0.44
CA SER A 9 6.48 3.64 -0.01
C SER A 9 5.75 2.63 -0.91
N ILE A 10 6.49 1.71 -1.53
CA ILE A 10 5.91 0.59 -2.28
C ILE A 10 6.14 -0.68 -1.48
N GLU A 11 5.04 -1.32 -1.07
CA GLU A 11 5.05 -2.53 -0.28
C GLU A 11 4.47 -3.69 -1.10
N ILE A 12 5.27 -4.75 -1.25
CA ILE A 12 4.92 -5.93 -2.06
C ILE A 12 4.68 -7.12 -1.13
N PHE A 13 3.48 -7.69 -1.24
CA PHE A 13 3.02 -8.83 -0.46
C PHE A 13 2.86 -10.05 -1.38
N GLU A 14 3.20 -11.24 -0.89
CA GLU A 14 2.94 -12.48 -1.63
C GLU A 14 1.44 -12.77 -1.70
N VAL A 15 0.74 -12.70 -0.56
CA VAL A 15 -0.71 -12.95 -0.48
C VAL A 15 -1.37 -11.92 0.42
N LEU A 16 -2.43 -11.26 -0.08
CA LEU A 16 -3.35 -10.46 0.72
C LEU A 16 -4.78 -10.99 0.60
N THR A 17 -5.63 -10.63 1.56
CA THR A 17 -7.07 -10.81 1.37
C THR A 17 -7.56 -9.84 0.31
N SER A 18 -7.25 -8.55 0.48
CA SER A 18 -7.51 -7.49 -0.49
C SER A 18 -6.45 -6.39 -0.34
N THR A 19 -5.86 -5.92 -1.43
CA THR A 19 -4.97 -4.75 -1.45
C THR A 19 -5.71 -3.48 -1.03
N LEU A 20 -7.00 -3.37 -1.39
CA LEU A 20 -7.86 -2.25 -0.99
C LEU A 20 -8.08 -2.21 0.53
N ASP A 21 -8.40 -3.35 1.13
CA ASP A 21 -8.61 -3.41 2.60
C ASP A 21 -7.28 -3.13 3.32
N SER A 22 -6.19 -3.67 2.78
CA SER A 22 -4.85 -3.49 3.34
C SER A 22 -4.37 -2.03 3.30
N ILE A 23 -4.56 -1.31 2.20
CA ILE A 23 -4.14 0.10 2.14
C ILE A 23 -5.01 1.00 3.01
N HIS A 24 -6.31 0.71 3.15
CA HIS A 24 -7.16 1.44 4.10
C HIS A 24 -6.75 1.21 5.54
N GLN A 25 -6.39 -0.03 5.90
CA GLN A 25 -5.85 -0.34 7.22
C GLN A 25 -4.53 0.41 7.47
N ALA A 26 -3.59 0.35 6.53
CA ALA A 26 -2.31 1.05 6.65
C ALA A 26 -2.49 2.56 6.79
N ALA A 27 -3.39 3.16 6.00
CA ALA A 27 -3.74 4.57 6.14
C ALA A 27 -4.32 4.90 7.53
N ALA A 28 -5.16 4.03 8.09
CA ALA A 28 -5.70 4.19 9.45
C ALA A 28 -4.60 4.06 10.54
N GLU A 29 -3.54 3.31 10.26
CA GLU A 29 -2.36 3.16 11.12
C GLU A 29 -1.32 4.28 10.94
N GLY A 30 -1.56 5.21 10.02
CA GLY A 30 -0.70 6.37 9.78
C GLY A 30 0.39 6.15 8.73
N ALA A 31 0.19 5.21 7.81
CA ALA A 31 1.08 5.04 6.67
C ALA A 31 1.21 6.36 5.86
N PRO A 32 2.39 6.64 5.29
CA PRO A 32 2.61 7.83 4.48
C PRO A 32 1.58 7.97 3.37
N GLU A 33 1.23 9.22 3.06
CA GLU A 33 0.44 9.52 1.86
C GLU A 33 1.14 8.93 0.62
N TRP A 34 0.35 8.45 -0.35
CA TRP A 34 0.83 7.79 -1.57
C TRP A 34 1.45 6.39 -1.39
N THR A 35 1.44 5.81 -0.18
CA THR A 35 1.82 4.41 0.03
C THR A 35 1.05 3.49 -0.92
N THR A 36 1.75 2.57 -1.57
CA THR A 36 1.20 1.64 -2.57
C THR A 36 1.39 0.20 -2.12
N HIS A 37 0.30 -0.53 -1.98
CA HIS A 37 0.33 -1.96 -1.68
C HIS A 37 0.09 -2.77 -2.95
N ILE A 38 0.99 -3.71 -3.23
CA ILE A 38 0.89 -4.65 -4.34
C ILE A 38 0.83 -6.06 -3.75
N ALA A 39 -0.14 -6.88 -4.14
CA ALA A 39 -0.17 -8.29 -3.80
C ALA A 39 0.06 -9.14 -5.05
N ARG A 40 0.88 -10.19 -4.95
CA ARG A 40 0.98 -11.19 -6.03
C ARG A 40 -0.30 -12.01 -6.16
N GLU A 41 -0.94 -12.32 -5.04
CA GLU A 41 -2.23 -12.99 -5.01
C GLU A 41 -3.19 -12.30 -4.03
N GLN A 42 -4.46 -12.17 -4.45
CA GLN A 42 -5.55 -11.72 -3.59
C GLN A 42 -6.59 -12.82 -3.43
N THR A 43 -6.89 -13.22 -2.20
CA THR A 43 -7.88 -14.30 -1.95
C THR A 43 -9.33 -13.81 -2.01
N ARG A 44 -9.55 -12.49 -1.83
CA ARG A 44 -10.88 -11.83 -1.88
C ARG A 44 -10.79 -10.42 -2.47
N GLY A 45 -10.19 -10.30 -3.66
CA GLY A 45 -10.19 -9.05 -4.42
C GLY A 45 -11.62 -8.56 -4.70
N ARG A 46 -11.82 -7.23 -4.67
CA ARG A 46 -13.09 -6.57 -4.96
C ARG A 46 -12.89 -5.54 -6.05
#